data_AF-A0A0E3KCA0-F1
#
_entry.id   AF-A0A0E3KCA0-F1
#
_cell.length_a   1.000
_cell.length_b   1.000
_cell.length_c   1.000
_cell.angle_alpha   90.00
_cell.angle_beta   90.00
_cell.angle_gamma   90.00
#
_symmetry.space_group_name_H-M   'P 1'
#
loop_
_entity.id
_entity.type
_entity.pdbx_description
1 polymer ?
#
loop_
_entity_poly.entity_id
_entity_poly.type
_entity_poly.pdbx_seq_one_letter_code
_entity_poly.pdbx_strand_id
1 'polypeptide(L)'
;MRYSTYCEDGYINIVPALKVALIISLLSKGQPLREACRCVNMSITAYERHKKDSVEKIQKIREDKEISQMIDSLSSRIINKEKIDPMLFCLVCSKSRRLFNLPVCF
;
A
#
# COMPACT_ATOMS: atom_id res chain seq x y z
N MET A 1 -18.78 -5.07 -21.50
CA MET A 1 -18.89 -4.66 -20.08
C MET A 1 -17.95 -5.57 -19.29
N ARG A 2 -16.87 -5.05 -18.70
CA ARG A 2 -16.11 -5.82 -17.69
C ARG A 2 -16.84 -5.62 -16.37
N TYR A 3 -17.48 -6.67 -15.86
CA TYR A 3 -17.95 -6.69 -14.49
C TYR A 3 -16.71 -6.92 -13.62
N SER A 4 -16.25 -5.90 -12.90
CA SER A 4 -15.26 -6.03 -11.84
C SER A 4 -15.94 -5.73 -10.51
N THR A 5 -15.59 -6.53 -9.50
CA THR A 5 -15.96 -6.20 -8.12
C THR A 5 -15.16 -4.99 -7.67
N TYR A 6 -15.69 -4.23 -6.70
CA TYR A 6 -14.95 -3.12 -6.13
C TYR A 6 -13.56 -3.57 -5.67
N CYS A 7 -13.43 -4.74 -5.04
CA CYS A 7 -12.15 -5.25 -4.56
C CYS A 7 -11.12 -5.42 -5.71
N GLU A 8 -11.54 -5.94 -6.86
CA GLU A 8 -10.68 -6.10 -8.04
C GLU A 8 -10.19 -4.75 -8.58
N ASP A 9 -11.06 -3.74 -8.62
CA ASP A 9 -10.67 -2.40 -9.04
C ASP A 9 -9.64 -1.77 -8.10
N GLY A 10 -9.82 -1.97 -6.79
CA GLY A 10 -8.88 -1.53 -5.78
C GLY A 10 -7.53 -2.26 -5.90
N TYR A 11 -7.57 -3.56 -6.14
CA TYR A 11 -6.39 -4.39 -6.32
C TYR A 11 -5.55 -3.97 -7.54
N ILE A 12 -6.19 -3.57 -8.63
CA ILE A 12 -5.47 -3.13 -9.84
C ILE A 12 -4.94 -1.70 -9.67
N ASN A 13 -5.77 -0.78 -9.13
CA ASN A 13 -5.50 0.65 -9.25
C ASN A 13 -4.82 1.28 -8.04
N ILE A 14 -4.93 0.67 -6.86
CA ILE A 14 -4.53 1.28 -5.58
C ILE A 14 -3.53 0.40 -4.83
N VAL A 15 -3.80 -0.90 -4.72
CA VAL A 15 -2.94 -1.81 -3.95
C VAL A 15 -1.47 -1.75 -4.36
N PRO A 16 -1.09 -1.66 -5.66
CA PRO A 16 0.31 -1.53 -6.03
C PRO A 16 0.97 -0.26 -5.47
N ALA A 17 0.28 0.89 -5.53
CA ALA A 17 0.76 2.15 -4.99
C ALA A 17 0.87 2.11 -3.45
N LEU A 18 -0.10 1.47 -2.77
CA LEU A 18 -0.05 1.26 -1.33
C LEU A 18 1.11 0.37 -0.90
N LYS A 19 1.35 -0.72 -1.62
CA LYS A 19 2.49 -1.61 -1.37
C LYS A 19 3.82 -0.87 -1.53
N VAL A 20 3.94 -0.02 -2.57
CA VAL A 20 5.12 0.83 -2.75
C VAL A 20 5.27 1.83 -1.60
N ALA A 21 4.20 2.51 -1.19
CA ALA A 21 4.23 3.44 -0.06
C ALA A 21 4.66 2.75 1.25
N LEU A 22 4.17 1.53 1.49
CA LEU A 22 4.57 0.72 2.63
C LEU A 22 6.04 0.29 2.57
N ILE A 23 6.53 -0.12 1.40
CA ILE A 23 7.95 -0.43 1.19
C ILE A 23 8.81 0.81 1.47
N ILE A 24 8.42 1.99 0.99
CA ILE A 24 9.13 3.25 1.27
C ILE A 24 9.18 3.54 2.78
N SER A 25 8.07 3.32 3.50
CA SER A 25 8.04 3.46 4.97
C SER A 25 9.00 2.47 5.64
N LEU A 26 9.03 1.20 5.23
CA LEU A 26 9.96 0.19 5.75
C LEU A 26 11.44 0.57 5.49
N LEU A 27 11.75 1.01 4.27
CA LEU A 27 13.10 1.49 3.89
C LEU A 27 13.55 2.66 4.77
N SER A 28 12.66 3.62 5.01
CA SER A 28 12.96 4.79 5.85
C SER A 28 13.26 4.42 7.31
N LYS A 29 12.80 3.25 7.75
CA LYS A 29 13.06 2.68 9.08
C LYS A 29 14.27 1.72 9.09
N GLY A 30 15.08 1.72 8.04
CA GLY A 30 16.34 0.97 7.97
C GLY A 30 16.20 -0.48 7.48
N GLN A 31 15.02 -0.92 7.03
CA GLN A 31 14.89 -2.25 6.43
C GLN A 31 15.57 -2.30 5.05
N PRO A 32 16.36 -3.35 4.75
CA PRO A 32 16.90 -3.57 3.41
C PRO A 32 15.79 -3.73 2.37
N LEU A 33 15.99 -3.20 1.15
CA LEU A 33 15.00 -3.28 0.07
C LEU A 33 14.49 -4.70 -0.19
N ARG A 34 15.40 -5.68 -0.16
CA ARG A 34 15.05 -7.09 -0.36
C ARG A 34 14.09 -7.60 0.71
N GLU A 35 14.30 -7.22 1.97
CA GLU A 35 13.46 -7.64 3.09
C GLU A 35 12.11 -6.91 3.05
N ALA A 36 12.11 -5.60 2.82
CA ALA A 36 10.88 -4.81 2.69
C ALA A 36 9.96 -5.34 1.57
N CYS A 37 10.53 -5.61 0.39
CA CYS A 37 9.80 -6.22 -0.73
C CYS A 37 9.22 -7.61 -0.37
N ARG A 38 9.99 -8.44 0.35
CA ARG A 38 9.54 -9.76 0.82
C ARG A 38 8.39 -9.64 1.81
N CYS A 39 8.44 -8.71 2.77
CA CYS A 39 7.37 -8.50 3.76
C CYS A 39 6.01 -8.16 3.12
N VAL A 40 6.02 -7.50 1.96
CA VAL A 40 4.81 -7.01 1.29
C VAL A 40 4.41 -7.90 0.08
N ASN A 41 5.11 -9.03 -0.10
CA ASN A 41 4.94 -9.94 -1.23
C ASN A 41 4.93 -9.19 -2.57
N MET A 42 6.03 -8.49 -2.86
CA MET A 42 6.28 -7.77 -4.11
C MET A 42 7.71 -8.03 -4.56
N SER A 43 7.94 -8.30 -5.84
CA SER A 43 9.31 -8.41 -6.37
C SER A 43 9.96 -7.02 -6.45
N ILE A 44 11.30 -6.98 -6.37
CA ILE A 44 12.06 -5.72 -6.53
C ILE A 44 11.76 -5.07 -7.90
N THR A 45 11.66 -5.89 -8.95
CA THR A 45 11.32 -5.41 -10.31
C THR A 45 9.93 -4.79 -10.38
N ALA A 46 8.94 -5.38 -9.71
CA ALA A 46 7.60 -4.82 -9.64
C ALA A 46 7.58 -3.53 -8.83
N TYR A 47 8.33 -3.47 -7.72
CA TYR A 47 8.49 -2.24 -6.93
C TYR A 47 9.04 -1.10 -7.77
N GLU A 48 10.15 -1.28 -8.48
CA GLU A 48 10.75 -0.20 -9.29
C GLU A 48 9.80 0.28 -10.40
N ARG A 49 9.11 -0.65 -11.07
CA ARG A 49 8.10 -0.32 -12.07
C ARG A 49 6.95 0.48 -11.47
N HIS A 50 6.31 -0.01 -10.41
CA HIS A 50 5.16 0.67 -9.80
C HIS A 50 5.55 2.00 -9.14
N LYS A 51 6.76 2.09 -8.58
CA LYS A 51 7.31 3.35 -8.05
C LYS A 51 7.40 4.41 -9.12
N LYS A 52 7.80 4.05 -10.35
CA LYS A 52 7.86 4.97 -11.50
C LYS A 52 6.48 5.25 -12.10
N ASP A 53 5.66 4.22 -12.28
CA ASP A 53 4.38 4.34 -12.99
C ASP A 53 3.27 4.97 -12.14
N SER A 54 3.44 5.02 -10.82
CA SER A 54 2.40 5.48 -9.87
C SER A 54 2.89 6.59 -8.94
N VAL A 55 3.90 7.37 -9.33
CA VAL A 55 4.50 8.44 -8.50
C VAL A 55 3.43 9.36 -7.89
N GLU A 56 2.51 9.88 -8.70
CA GLU A 56 1.46 10.80 -8.22
C GLU A 56 0.52 10.13 -7.21
N LYS A 57 0.17 8.87 -7.43
CA LYS A 57 -0.68 8.11 -6.50
C LYS A 57 0.02 7.87 -5.18
N ILE A 58 1.30 7.49 -5.24
CA ILE A 58 2.15 7.27 -4.06
C ILE A 58 2.28 8.58 -3.27
N GLN A 59 2.47 9.71 -3.96
CA GLN A 59 2.58 11.01 -3.32
C GLN A 59 1.28 11.38 -2.59
N LYS A 60 0.13 11.27 -3.26
CA LYS A 60 -1.19 11.51 -2.64
C LYS A 60 -1.44 10.64 -1.41
N ILE A 61 -1.08 9.35 -1.49
CA ILE A 61 -1.18 8.42 -0.36
C ILE A 61 -0.33 8.86 0.84
N ARG A 62 0.88 9.38 0.58
CA ARG A 62 1.81 9.80 1.65
C ARG A 62 1.48 11.17 2.25
N GLU A 63 0.86 12.05 1.47
CA GLU A 63 0.40 13.38 1.92
C GLU A 63 -0.89 13.31 2.74
N ASP A 64 -1.74 12.31 2.50
CA ASP A 64 -2.91 12.08 3.33
C ASP A 64 -2.49 11.61 4.74
N LYS A 65 -2.80 12.41 5.75
CA LYS A 65 -2.38 12.16 7.13
C LYS A 65 -2.91 10.85 7.70
N GLU A 66 -4.19 10.53 7.43
CA GLU A 66 -4.81 9.33 7.99
C GLU A 66 -4.17 8.08 7.40
N ILE A 67 -4.07 8.02 6.06
CA ILE A 67 -3.51 6.87 5.35
C ILE A 67 -2.01 6.72 5.66
N SER A 68 -1.26 7.82 5.70
CA SER A 68 0.16 7.81 6.03
C SER A 68 0.41 7.27 7.44
N GLN A 69 -0.40 7.69 8.43
CA GLN A 69 -0.34 7.14 9.79
C GLN A 69 -0.68 5.64 9.84
N MET A 70 -1.67 5.18 9.08
CA MET A 70 -2.01 3.76 9.01
C MET A 70 -0.86 2.94 8.39
N ILE A 71 -0.21 3.45 7.34
CA ILE A 71 0.95 2.82 6.70
C ILE A 71 2.14 2.77 7.67
N ASP A 72 2.40 3.85 8.40
CA ASP A 72 3.49 3.89 9.38
C ASP A 72 3.23 2.96 10.56
N SER A 73 1.98 2.85 11.02
CA SER A 73 1.60 1.85 12.03
C SER A 73 1.86 0.44 11.51
N LEU A 74 1.40 0.13 10.30
CA LEU A 74 1.62 -1.18 9.66
C LEU A 74 3.12 -1.50 9.51
N SER A 75 3.93 -0.56 9.05
CA SER A 75 5.37 -0.81 8.87
C SER A 75 6.08 -1.03 10.21
N SER A 76 5.67 -0.34 11.29
CA SER A 76 6.19 -0.61 12.64
C SER A 76 5.84 -2.02 13.10
N ARG A 77 4.58 -2.46 12.92
CA ARG A 77 4.15 -3.83 13.27
C ARG A 77 4.91 -4.89 12.49
N ILE A 78 5.16 -4.67 11.20
CA ILE A 78 5.96 -5.56 10.34
C ILE A 78 7.38 -5.71 10.90
N ILE A 79 8.03 -4.59 11.24
CA ILE A 79 9.40 -4.58 11.77
C ILE A 79 9.47 -5.32 13.12
N ASN A 80 8.49 -5.08 13.99
CA ASN A 80 8.39 -5.72 15.29
C ASN A 80 7.95 -7.20 15.22
N LYS A 81 7.66 -7.73 14.01
CA LYS A 81 7.14 -9.09 13.78
C LYS A 81 5.85 -9.37 14.55
N GLU A 82 5.03 -8.35 14.74
CA GLU A 82 3.72 -8.47 15.37
C GLU A 82 2.74 -9.21 14.46
N LYS A 83 1.72 -9.83 15.06
CA LYS A 83 0.64 -10.44 14.29
C LYS A 83 -0.21 -9.33 13.66
N ILE A 84 -0.23 -9.30 12.33
CA ILE A 84 -1.01 -8.31 11.56
C ILE A 84 -2.33 -8.94 11.18
N ASP A 85 -3.43 -8.29 11.59
CA ASP A 85 -4.76 -8.62 11.09
C ASP A 85 -4.83 -8.29 9.59
N PRO A 86 -5.12 -9.25 8.71
CA PRO A 86 -5.29 -9.01 7.27
C PRO A 86 -6.29 -7.88 6.96
N MET A 87 -7.28 -7.64 7.82
CA MET A 87 -8.28 -6.59 7.66
C MET A 87 -7.67 -5.19 7.69
N LEU A 88 -6.52 -4.98 8.31
CA LEU A 88 -5.84 -3.68 8.33
C LEU A 88 -5.46 -3.22 6.92
N PHE A 89 -4.99 -4.14 6.08
CA PHE A 89 -4.69 -3.82 4.67
C PHE A 89 -5.96 -3.48 3.89
N CYS A 90 -7.06 -4.20 4.14
CA CYS A 90 -8.36 -3.90 3.52
C CYS A 90 -8.87 -2.52 3.92
N LEU A 91 -8.70 -2.13 5.19
CA LEU A 91 -9.06 -0.80 5.69
C LEU A 91 -8.24 0.30 5.02
N VAL A 92 -6.91 0.13 4.94
CA VAL A 92 -6.03 1.10 4.25
C VAL A 92 -6.42 1.20 2.77
N CYS A 93 -6.68 0.08 2.10
CA CYS A 93 -7.15 0.04 0.72
C CYS A 93 -8.47 0.80 0.57
N SER A 94 -9.48 0.46 1.36
CA SER A 94 -10.82 1.08 1.30
C SER A 94 -10.76 2.59 1.54
N LYS A 95 -9.96 3.05 2.51
CA LYS A 95 -9.72 4.48 2.76
C LYS A 95 -9.02 5.17 1.60
N SER A 96 -7.97 4.55 1.07
CA SER A 96 -7.22 5.09 -0.08
C SER A 96 -8.06 5.24 -1.34
N ARG A 97 -9.12 4.46 -1.51
CA ARG A 97 -10.06 4.61 -2.64
C ARG A 97 -10.71 5.98 -2.69
N ARG A 98 -10.96 6.60 -1.53
CA ARG A 98 -11.53 7.95 -1.44
C ARG A 98 -10.62 9.00 -2.07
N LEU A 99 -9.29 8.86 -1.95
CA LEU A 99 -8.32 9.76 -2.57
C LEU A 99 -8.36 9.75 -4.11
N PHE A 100 -8.90 8.68 -4.69
CA PHE A 100 -8.93 8.46 -6.14
C PHE A 100 -10.36 8.43 -6.69
N ASN A 101 -11.34 8.93 -5.93
CA ASN A 101 -12.76 8.96 -6.32
C ASN A 101 -13.32 7.57 -6.68
N LEU A 102 -12.83 6.52 -6.02
CA LEU A 102 -13.30 5.15 -6.19
C LEU A 102 -14.28 4.77 -5.07
N PRO A 103 -15.32 3.97 -5.37
CA PRO A 103 -16.29 3.51 -4.37
C PRO A 103 -15.57 2.70 -3.29
N VAL A 104 -15.93 2.85 -2.02
CA VAL A 104 -15.29 2.11 -0.91
C VAL A 104 -15.72 0.63 -0.89
N CYS A 105 -14.86 -0.24 -0.33
CA CYS A 105 -15.30 -1.59 0.04
C CYS A 105 -16.06 -1.51 1.37
N PHE A 106 -17.24 -2.12 1.43
CA PHE A 106 -17.97 -2.41 2.67
C PHE A 106 -17.58 -3.77 3.21
#